data_AF-A0A7C1W8E4-F1
#
_entry.id   AF-A0A7C1W8E4-F1
#
_cell.length_a   1.000
_cell.length_b   1.000
_cell.length_c   1.000
_cell.angle_alpha   90.00
_cell.angle_beta   90.00
_cell.angle_gamma   90.00
#
_symmetry.space_group_name_H-M   'P 1'
#
loop_
_entity.id
_entity.type
_entity.pdbx_description
1 polymer ?
#
loop_
_entity_poly.entity_id
_entity_poly.type
_entity_poly.pdbx_seq_one_letter_code
_entity_poly.pdbx_strand_id
1 'polypeptide(L)'
;MKRILVTGSTGQIGSELTVELRKRYGNDNVVAAGHRRKPSESLVSTGPYETLDVTRREEIERVVKEYDIDTIYHMAAILSGVGEQKPLLCWDVNMNGLHNILEIAREHNLTRVFCPSSIAVFGPETPKENTPQDTILKPTTMYGVTKVAGELLGSYYVKRFNVDVRGVRYPGII
;
A
#
# COMPACT_ATOMS: atom_id res chain seq x y z
N MET A 1 -4.66 6.69 -21.04
CA MET A 1 -3.66 7.24 -20.09
C MET A 1 -3.82 6.50 -18.77
N LYS A 2 -2.75 6.31 -18.00
CA LYS A 2 -2.86 5.58 -16.71
C LYS A 2 -3.69 6.38 -15.71
N ARG A 3 -4.64 5.73 -15.03
CA ARG A 3 -5.46 6.32 -13.97
C ARG A 3 -5.05 5.70 -12.63
N ILE A 4 -4.42 6.51 -11.79
CA ILE A 4 -3.66 6.02 -10.64
C ILE A 4 -4.33 6.46 -9.33
N LEU A 5 -4.54 5.53 -8.41
CA LEU A 5 -4.90 5.80 -7.03
C LEU A 5 -3.69 5.58 -6.13
N VAL A 6 -3.38 6.54 -5.27
CA VAL A 6 -2.38 6.39 -4.21
C VAL A 6 -3.12 6.41 -2.87
N THR A 7 -3.24 5.28 -2.18
CA THR A 7 -3.79 5.27 -0.81
C THR A 7 -2.68 5.56 0.18
N GLY A 8 -2.96 6.25 1.29
CA GLY A 8 -1.92 6.64 2.23
C GLY A 8 -1.04 7.79 1.72
N SER A 9 -1.57 8.62 0.81
CA SER A 9 -0.86 9.77 0.21
C SER A 9 -0.43 10.85 1.21
N THR A 10 -0.95 10.82 2.43
CA THR A 10 -0.56 11.74 3.51
C THR A 10 0.56 11.18 4.41
N GLY A 11 1.12 10.03 4.05
CA GLY A 11 2.28 9.43 4.70
C GLY A 11 3.61 9.91 4.09
N GLN A 12 4.73 9.65 4.76
CA GLN A 12 6.08 10.11 4.37
C GLN A 12 6.41 9.79 2.91
N ILE A 13 6.17 8.55 2.47
CA ILE A 13 6.46 8.14 1.08
C ILE A 13 5.31 8.52 0.15
N GLY A 14 4.07 8.35 0.61
CA GLY A 14 2.87 8.59 -0.19
C GLY A 14 2.77 10.02 -0.71
N SER A 15 3.17 11.02 0.08
CA SER A 15 3.12 12.43 -0.30
C SER A 15 4.05 12.74 -1.46
N GLU A 16 5.32 12.32 -1.34
CA GLU A 16 6.33 12.54 -2.37
C GLU A 16 6.05 11.71 -3.63
N LEU A 17 5.65 10.45 -3.45
CA LEU A 17 5.28 9.56 -4.55
C LEU A 17 4.12 10.14 -5.37
N THR A 18 3.10 10.69 -4.71
CA THR A 18 1.95 11.27 -5.40
C THR A 18 2.39 12.44 -6.28
N VAL A 19 3.22 13.35 -5.76
CA VAL A 19 3.74 14.50 -6.52
C VAL A 19 4.55 14.03 -7.72
N GLU A 20 5.42 13.03 -7.55
CA GLU A 20 6.25 12.51 -8.63
C GLU A 20 5.43 11.78 -9.70
N LEU A 21 4.40 11.03 -9.30
CA LEU A 21 3.48 10.40 -10.25
C LEU A 21 2.69 11.45 -11.04
N ARG A 22 2.24 12.54 -10.41
CA ARG A 22 1.54 13.63 -11.09
C ARG A 22 2.41 14.33 -12.12
N LYS A 23 3.68 14.60 -11.80
CA LYS A 23 4.65 15.15 -12.77
C LYS A 23 4.80 14.27 -14.01
N ARG A 24 4.77 12.94 -13.83
CA ARG A 24 4.99 11.97 -14.92
C ARG A 24 3.75 11.66 -15.74
N TYR A 25 2.59 11.58 -15.08
CA TYR A 25 1.35 11.06 -15.68
C TYR A 25 0.26 12.12 -15.82
N GLY A 26 0.47 13.34 -15.32
CA GLY A 26 -0.50 14.42 -15.29
C GLY A 26 -1.24 14.50 -13.95
N ASN A 27 -1.47 15.73 -13.49
CA ASN A 27 -2.11 16.04 -12.20
C ASN A 27 -3.46 15.32 -12.01
N ASP A 28 -4.34 15.41 -13.01
CA ASP A 28 -5.70 14.86 -12.97
C ASP A 28 -5.77 13.33 -13.13
N ASN A 29 -4.64 12.70 -13.48
CA ASN A 29 -4.53 11.24 -13.65
C ASN A 29 -4.11 10.51 -12.37
N VAL A 30 -3.77 11.25 -11.30
CA VAL A 30 -3.33 10.67 -10.03
C VAL A 30 -4.20 11.20 -8.89
N VAL A 31 -5.06 10.31 -8.40
CA VAL A 31 -5.93 10.52 -7.24
C VAL A 31 -5.16 10.19 -5.98
N ALA A 32 -5.00 11.20 -5.12
CA ALA A 32 -4.43 11.04 -3.80
C ALA A 32 -5.53 10.61 -2.82
N ALA A 33 -5.25 9.70 -1.90
CA ALA A 33 -6.23 9.27 -0.91
C ALA A 33 -5.63 9.13 0.49
N GLY A 34 -6.35 9.62 1.50
CA GLY A 34 -5.97 9.56 2.91
C GLY A 34 -7.19 9.50 3.83
N HIS A 35 -6.97 9.14 5.10
CA HIS A 35 -8.07 8.97 6.07
C HIS A 35 -7.99 9.98 7.22
N ARG A 36 -7.09 9.78 8.20
CA ARG A 36 -7.06 10.58 9.45
C ARG A 36 -6.17 11.81 9.41
N ARG A 37 -5.13 11.81 8.56
CA ARG A 37 -4.18 12.93 8.50
C ARG A 37 -4.69 13.94 7.49
N LYS A 38 -4.66 15.23 7.88
CA LYS A 38 -4.99 16.30 6.96
C LYS A 38 -3.93 16.34 5.84
N PRO A 39 -4.33 16.39 4.56
CA PRO A 39 -3.38 16.53 3.47
C PRO A 39 -2.66 17.88 3.53
N SER A 40 -1.44 17.93 3.01
CA SER A 40 -0.73 19.19 2.81
C SER A 40 -1.44 20.00 1.71
N GLU A 41 -1.29 21.32 1.77
CA GLU A 41 -1.84 22.20 0.73
C GLU A 41 -1.28 21.86 -0.65
N SER A 42 0.00 21.48 -0.73
CA SER A 42 0.64 21.00 -1.96
C SER A 42 0.00 19.75 -2.56
N LEU A 43 -0.50 18.84 -1.72
CA LEU A 43 -1.14 17.61 -2.18
C LEU A 43 -2.54 17.88 -2.73
N VAL A 44 -3.27 18.84 -2.15
CA VAL A 44 -4.63 19.20 -2.59
C VAL A 44 -4.59 20.13 -3.81
N SER A 45 -3.64 21.06 -3.86
CA SER A 45 -3.56 22.05 -4.96
C SER A 45 -3.04 21.47 -6.28
N THR A 46 -2.42 20.28 -6.25
CA THR A 46 -1.80 19.67 -7.43
C THR A 46 -2.65 18.58 -8.10
N GLY A 47 -3.89 18.33 -7.65
CA GLY A 47 -4.79 17.37 -8.28
C GLY A 47 -5.82 16.76 -7.32
N PRO A 48 -6.61 15.78 -7.78
CA PRO A 48 -7.73 15.24 -7.01
C PRO A 48 -7.29 14.56 -5.70
N TYR A 49 -8.04 14.78 -4.64
CA TYR A 49 -7.83 14.18 -3.32
C TYR A 49 -9.14 13.64 -2.77
N GLU A 50 -9.12 12.38 -2.30
CA GLU A 50 -10.27 11.70 -1.71
C GLU A 50 -10.01 11.34 -0.24
N THR A 51 -11.06 11.46 0.58
CA THR A 51 -11.04 10.85 1.92
C THR A 51 -11.50 9.41 1.79
N LEU A 52 -10.66 8.47 2.25
CA LEU A 52 -10.87 7.04 2.05
C LEU A 52 -10.22 6.23 3.18
N ASP A 53 -10.98 5.37 3.83
CA ASP A 53 -10.50 4.33 4.74
C ASP A 53 -10.33 2.99 3.99
N VAL A 54 -9.09 2.47 3.95
CA VAL A 54 -8.80 1.22 3.22
C VAL A 54 -9.47 -0.02 3.84
N THR A 55 -9.91 0.06 5.09
CA THR A 55 -10.66 -1.01 5.75
C THR A 55 -12.13 -1.06 5.30
N ARG A 56 -12.61 0.01 4.64
CA ARG A 56 -13.95 0.15 4.07
C ARG A 56 -13.89 -0.10 2.57
N ARG A 57 -14.19 -1.33 2.16
CA ARG A 57 -14.10 -1.77 0.75
C ARG A 57 -14.94 -0.87 -0.18
N GLU A 58 -16.13 -0.51 0.26
CA GLU A 58 -17.08 0.35 -0.44
C GLU A 58 -16.51 1.73 -0.77
N GLU A 59 -15.68 2.31 0.11
CA GLU A 59 -15.04 3.59 -0.12
C GLU A 59 -13.97 3.49 -1.21
N ILE A 60 -13.18 2.41 -1.20
CA ILE A 60 -12.19 2.14 -2.25
C ILE A 60 -12.89 1.94 -3.59
N GLU A 61 -13.93 1.10 -3.62
CA GLU A 61 -14.64 0.77 -4.85
C GLU A 61 -15.32 1.99 -5.47
N ARG A 62 -15.88 2.90 -4.65
CA ARG A 62 -16.41 4.19 -5.13
C ARG A 62 -15.35 4.97 -5.88
N VAL A 63 -14.18 5.19 -5.29
CA VAL A 63 -13.09 5.97 -5.89
C VAL A 63 -12.54 5.27 -7.15
N VAL A 64 -12.42 3.94 -7.13
CA VAL A 64 -11.97 3.18 -8.30
C VAL A 64 -12.91 3.40 -9.49
N LYS A 65 -14.22 3.35 -9.27
CA LYS A 65 -15.23 3.56 -10.33
C LYS A 65 -15.31 5.02 -10.77
N GLU A 66 -15.32 5.95 -9.83
CA GLU A 66 -15.50 7.39 -10.10
C GLU A 66 -14.36 7.96 -10.96
N TYR A 67 -13.14 7.46 -10.77
CA TYR A 67 -11.95 7.97 -11.46
C TYR A 67 -11.40 7.03 -12.54
N ASP A 68 -12.10 5.94 -12.85
CA ASP A 68 -11.69 4.88 -13.77
C ASP A 68 -10.27 4.36 -13.48
N ILE A 69 -9.98 4.10 -12.20
CA ILE A 69 -8.63 3.72 -11.75
C ILE A 69 -8.22 2.40 -12.40
N ASP A 70 -6.99 2.33 -12.93
CA ASP A 70 -6.37 1.12 -13.47
C ASP A 70 -5.16 0.63 -12.64
N THR A 71 -4.58 1.51 -11.83
CA THR A 71 -3.35 1.25 -11.08
C THR A 71 -3.49 1.77 -9.65
N ILE A 72 -3.16 0.93 -8.66
CA ILE A 72 -3.18 1.32 -7.24
C ILE A 72 -1.77 1.25 -6.66
N TYR A 73 -1.31 2.34 -6.03
CA TYR A 73 -0.19 2.34 -5.10
C TYR A 73 -0.73 2.33 -3.66
N HIS A 74 -0.70 1.16 -3.04
CA HIS A 74 -1.23 0.96 -1.69
C HIS A 74 -0.17 1.29 -0.62
N MET A 75 -0.09 2.57 -0.23
CA MET A 75 0.88 3.07 0.76
C MET A 75 0.30 3.19 2.18
N ALA A 76 -0.99 2.90 2.37
CA ALA A 76 -1.62 2.94 3.69
C ALA A 76 -1.13 1.78 4.55
N ALA A 77 -0.52 2.09 5.70
CA ALA A 77 -0.10 1.10 6.69
C ALA A 77 0.10 1.74 8.07
N ILE A 78 -0.03 0.92 9.12
CA ILE A 78 0.45 1.21 10.47
C ILE A 78 1.85 0.61 10.61
N LEU A 79 2.85 1.45 10.94
CA LEU A 79 4.27 1.05 11.07
C LEU A 79 4.55 0.40 12.43
N SER A 80 5.71 -0.27 12.54
CA SER A 80 6.16 -1.06 13.70
C SER A 80 5.88 -0.42 15.07
N GLY A 81 6.36 0.79 15.33
CA GLY A 81 6.22 1.41 16.66
C GLY A 81 4.76 1.59 17.10
N VAL A 82 3.88 2.05 16.20
CA VAL A 82 2.45 2.19 16.48
C VAL A 82 1.75 0.83 16.46
N GLY A 83 2.21 -0.08 15.61
CA GLY A 83 1.66 -1.42 15.45
C GLY A 83 1.77 -2.25 16.71
N GLU A 84 2.88 -2.17 17.43
CA GLU A 84 3.05 -2.86 18.72
C GLU A 84 2.11 -2.31 19.81
N GLN A 85 1.83 -1.00 19.79
CA GLN A 85 0.90 -0.39 20.74
C GLN A 85 -0.57 -0.68 20.39
N LYS A 86 -0.88 -0.93 19.10
CA LYS A 86 -2.24 -1.12 18.58
C LYS A 86 -2.27 -2.28 17.58
N PRO A 87 -2.05 -3.53 18.02
CA PRO A 87 -1.86 -4.67 17.12
C PRO A 87 -3.10 -5.00 16.28
N LEU A 88 -4.30 -4.89 16.85
CA LEU A 88 -5.55 -5.12 16.10
C LEU A 88 -5.71 -4.08 14.97
N LEU A 89 -5.53 -2.80 15.29
CA LEU A 89 -5.56 -1.74 14.28
C LEU A 89 -4.50 -1.94 13.19
N CYS A 90 -3.30 -2.39 13.58
CA CYS A 90 -2.23 -2.73 12.65
C CYS A 90 -2.64 -3.84 11.69
N TRP A 91 -3.22 -4.92 12.22
CA TRP A 91 -3.75 -6.02 11.42
C TRP A 91 -4.85 -5.55 10.49
N ASP A 92 -5.86 -4.83 10.99
CA ASP A 92 -7.00 -4.39 10.19
C ASP A 92 -6.56 -3.49 9.03
N VAL A 93 -5.72 -2.48 9.30
CA VAL A 93 -5.25 -1.58 8.25
C VAL A 93 -4.32 -2.30 7.27
N ASN A 94 -3.36 -3.09 7.75
CA ASN A 94 -2.32 -3.65 6.88
C ASN A 94 -2.79 -4.90 6.12
N MET A 95 -3.60 -5.77 6.75
CA MET A 95 -4.08 -7.02 6.15
C MET A 95 -5.46 -6.86 5.52
N ASN A 96 -6.47 -6.38 6.26
CA ASN A 96 -7.81 -6.23 5.69
C ASN A 96 -7.82 -5.13 4.61
N GLY A 97 -7.06 -4.04 4.83
CA GLY A 97 -6.83 -3.02 3.81
C GLY A 97 -6.21 -3.57 2.52
N LEU A 98 -5.12 -4.34 2.62
CA LEU A 98 -4.50 -4.97 1.46
C LEU A 98 -5.45 -5.97 0.78
N HIS A 99 -6.14 -6.80 1.55
CA HIS A 99 -7.09 -7.77 1.01
C HIS A 99 -8.22 -7.09 0.22
N ASN A 100 -8.78 -5.98 0.73
CA ASN A 100 -9.77 -5.20 0.01
C ASN A 100 -9.24 -4.67 -1.34
N ILE A 101 -8.01 -4.15 -1.35
CA ILE A 101 -7.36 -3.65 -2.56
C ILE A 101 -7.16 -4.78 -3.59
N LEU A 102 -6.71 -5.96 -3.13
CA LEU A 102 -6.47 -7.11 -4.00
C LEU A 102 -7.78 -7.68 -4.57
N GLU A 103 -8.84 -7.73 -3.77
CA GLU A 103 -10.16 -8.17 -4.24
C GLU A 103 -10.77 -7.20 -5.23
N ILE A 104 -10.67 -5.89 -4.98
CA ILE A 104 -11.11 -4.87 -5.94
C ILE A 104 -10.29 -4.98 -7.23
N ALA A 105 -8.98 -5.20 -7.13
CA ALA A 105 -8.13 -5.41 -8.30
C ALA A 105 -8.57 -6.62 -9.12
N ARG A 106 -8.93 -7.72 -8.45
CA ARG A 106 -9.44 -8.94 -9.09
C ARG A 106 -10.80 -8.71 -9.76
N GLU A 107 -11.73 -8.02 -9.11
CA GLU A 107 -13.10 -7.85 -9.60
C GLU A 107 -13.23 -6.79 -10.69
N HIS A 108 -12.44 -5.73 -10.60
CA HIS A 108 -12.46 -4.62 -11.56
C HIS A 108 -11.39 -4.75 -12.65
N ASN A 109 -10.73 -5.91 -12.74
CA ASN A 109 -9.65 -6.20 -13.69
C ASN A 109 -8.59 -5.09 -13.73
N LEU A 110 -8.20 -4.60 -12.55
CA LEU A 110 -7.20 -3.55 -12.45
C LEU A 110 -5.88 -4.02 -13.04
N THR A 111 -5.20 -3.10 -13.72
CA THR A 111 -3.97 -3.41 -14.44
C THR A 111 -2.79 -3.65 -13.49
N ARG A 112 -2.73 -2.96 -12.33
CA ARG A 112 -1.59 -3.11 -11.41
C ARG A 112 -1.89 -2.70 -9.98
N VAL A 113 -1.38 -3.46 -9.02
CA VAL A 113 -1.29 -3.09 -7.61
C VAL A 113 0.19 -3.05 -7.19
N PHE A 114 0.64 -1.92 -6.65
CA PHE A 114 1.90 -1.83 -5.94
C PHE A 114 1.63 -1.79 -4.43
N CYS A 115 2.18 -2.74 -3.68
CA CYS A 115 2.12 -2.77 -2.23
C CYS A 115 3.54 -2.98 -1.67
N PRO A 116 4.12 -2.00 -0.96
CA PRO A 116 5.45 -2.15 -0.41
C PRO A 116 5.45 -3.08 0.81
N SER A 117 6.50 -3.89 0.88
CA SER A 117 6.90 -4.59 2.09
C SER A 117 7.97 -3.77 2.83
N SER A 118 8.65 -4.36 3.80
CA SER A 118 9.69 -3.70 4.60
C SER A 118 10.74 -4.72 5.03
N ILE A 119 11.96 -4.27 5.34
CA ILE A 119 12.95 -5.08 6.07
C ILE A 119 12.42 -5.61 7.41
N ALA A 120 11.31 -5.07 7.94
CA ALA A 120 10.63 -5.57 9.12
C ALA A 120 10.05 -6.99 8.98
N VAL A 121 10.04 -7.58 7.77
CA VAL A 121 9.70 -9.00 7.57
C VAL A 121 10.77 -9.95 8.11
N PHE A 122 11.99 -9.46 8.29
CA PHE A 122 13.09 -10.22 8.85
C PHE A 122 13.01 -10.25 10.38
N GLY A 123 13.67 -11.24 10.99
CA GLY A 123 13.70 -11.42 12.44
C GLY A 123 15.06 -11.89 12.96
N PRO A 124 15.14 -12.25 14.25
CA PRO A 124 16.40 -12.61 14.90
C PRO A 124 17.16 -13.77 14.24
N GLU A 125 16.44 -14.71 13.64
CA GLU A 125 16.99 -15.89 12.95
C GLU A 125 17.39 -15.61 11.49
N THR A 126 17.10 -14.42 10.95
CA THR A 126 17.45 -14.07 9.57
C THR A 126 18.94 -13.71 9.46
N PRO A 127 19.65 -14.14 8.39
CA PRO A 127 21.02 -13.69 8.12
C PRO A 127 21.12 -12.16 8.05
N LYS A 128 22.04 -11.56 8.80
CA LYS A 128 22.16 -10.10 8.96
C LYS A 128 22.98 -9.43 7.86
N GLU A 129 24.00 -10.12 7.36
CA GLU A 129 24.88 -9.62 6.32
C GLU A 129 24.44 -10.18 4.97
N ASN A 130 24.30 -9.30 3.96
CA ASN A 130 23.85 -9.67 2.62
C ASN A 130 22.62 -10.60 2.65
N THR A 131 21.59 -10.20 3.41
CA THR A 131 20.36 -10.98 3.60
C THR A 131 19.79 -11.43 2.25
N PRO A 132 19.69 -12.75 1.98
CA PRO A 132 19.20 -13.24 0.69
C PRO A 132 17.75 -12.84 0.42
N GLN A 133 17.36 -12.77 -0.86
CA GLN A 133 15.98 -12.49 -1.27
C GLN A 133 15.00 -13.51 -0.66
N ASP A 134 15.35 -14.80 -0.75
CA ASP A 134 14.60 -15.91 -0.17
C ASP A 134 15.37 -16.45 1.05
N THR A 135 14.80 -16.24 2.23
CA THR A 135 15.41 -16.63 3.51
C THR A 135 14.34 -16.75 4.60
N ILE A 136 14.74 -17.04 5.83
CA ILE A 136 13.87 -17.15 7.00
C ILE A 136 13.20 -15.80 7.28
N LEU A 137 11.87 -15.77 7.25
CA LEU A 137 11.04 -14.62 7.60
C LEU A 137 10.26 -14.91 8.88
N LYS A 138 10.88 -14.61 10.04
CA LYS A 138 10.28 -14.81 11.38
C LYS A 138 10.31 -13.51 12.18
N PRO A 139 9.54 -12.50 11.77
CA PRO A 139 9.56 -11.20 12.44
C PRO A 139 8.98 -11.30 13.85
N THR A 140 9.40 -10.39 14.73
CA THR A 140 8.96 -10.35 16.14
C THR A 140 8.01 -9.18 16.45
N THR A 141 7.45 -8.54 15.42
CA THR A 141 6.52 -7.41 15.55
C THR A 141 5.26 -7.69 14.74
N MET A 142 4.12 -7.17 15.18
CA MET A 142 2.85 -7.23 14.45
C MET A 142 3.00 -6.62 13.05
N TYR A 143 3.69 -5.48 12.92
CA TYR A 143 3.97 -4.90 11.61
C TYR A 143 4.71 -5.88 10.69
N GLY A 144 5.79 -6.49 11.17
CA GLY A 144 6.54 -7.49 10.41
C GLY A 144 5.68 -8.69 10.01
N VAL A 145 4.87 -9.20 10.95
CA VAL A 145 3.91 -10.30 10.68
C VAL A 145 2.96 -9.93 9.54
N THR A 146 2.36 -8.74 9.58
CA THR A 146 1.46 -8.29 8.50
C THR A 146 2.19 -8.13 7.16
N LYS A 147 3.47 -7.76 7.14
CA LYS A 147 4.24 -7.65 5.90
C LYS A 147 4.59 -9.01 5.30
N VAL A 148 4.96 -10.00 6.11
CA VAL A 148 5.17 -11.38 5.63
C VAL A 148 3.87 -11.95 5.08
N ALA A 149 2.77 -11.83 5.83
CA ALA A 149 1.46 -12.29 5.39
C ALA A 149 1.00 -11.59 4.10
N GLY A 150 1.25 -10.28 3.99
CA GLY A 150 0.93 -9.50 2.79
C GLY A 150 1.72 -9.92 1.55
N GLU A 151 3.01 -10.25 1.68
CA GLU A 151 3.82 -10.78 0.57
C GLU A 151 3.29 -12.12 0.05
N LEU A 152 2.93 -13.02 0.96
CA LEU A 152 2.35 -14.32 0.63
C LEU A 152 0.96 -14.16 -0.01
N LEU A 153 0.14 -13.26 0.52
CA LEU A 153 -1.19 -12.96 -0.03
C LEU A 153 -1.07 -12.38 -1.44
N GLY A 154 -0.22 -11.39 -1.66
CA GLY A 154 0.03 -10.82 -2.99
C GLY A 154 0.51 -11.89 -3.98
N SER A 155 1.45 -12.74 -3.57
CA SER A 155 1.94 -13.86 -4.38
C SER A 155 0.83 -14.87 -4.73
N TYR A 156 -0.08 -15.14 -3.80
CA TYR A 156 -1.25 -15.97 -4.05
C TYR A 156 -2.18 -15.36 -5.10
N TYR A 157 -2.46 -14.05 -5.01
CA TYR A 157 -3.31 -13.36 -5.99
C TYR A 157 -2.71 -13.31 -7.39
N VAL A 158 -1.39 -13.13 -7.50
CA VAL A 158 -0.67 -13.27 -8.78
C VAL A 158 -0.87 -14.67 -9.35
N LYS A 159 -0.56 -15.71 -8.58
CA LYS A 159 -0.60 -17.11 -9.06
C LYS A 159 -2.01 -17.61 -9.37
N ARG A 160 -2.99 -17.26 -8.54
CA ARG A 160 -4.36 -17.81 -8.61
C ARG A 160 -5.27 -17.03 -9.54
N PHE A 161 -5.13 -15.70 -9.55
CA PHE A 161 -6.06 -14.79 -10.21
C PHE A 161 -5.41 -13.89 -11.27
N ASN A 162 -4.09 -13.99 -11.47
CA ASN A 162 -3.35 -13.18 -12.44
C ASN A 162 -3.45 -11.66 -12.21
N VAL A 163 -3.61 -11.24 -10.95
CA VAL A 163 -3.55 -9.82 -10.56
C VAL A 163 -2.08 -9.38 -10.57
N ASP A 164 -1.71 -8.33 -11.31
CA ASP A 164 -0.32 -7.80 -11.37
C ASP A 164 0.02 -7.06 -10.06
N VAL A 165 0.39 -7.83 -9.03
CA VAL A 165 0.85 -7.30 -7.73
C VAL A 165 2.36 -7.19 -7.72
N ARG A 166 2.88 -6.02 -7.34
CA ARG A 166 4.32 -5.75 -7.24
C ARG A 166 4.65 -5.14 -5.89
N GLY A 167 5.86 -5.36 -5.41
CA GLY A 167 6.33 -4.80 -4.16
C GLY A 167 7.84 -4.87 -4.02
N VAL A 168 8.37 -4.05 -3.13
CA VAL A 168 9.77 -4.09 -2.69
C VAL A 168 9.79 -4.03 -1.17
N ARG A 169 10.81 -4.63 -0.54
CA ARG A 169 11.05 -4.52 0.90
C ARG A 169 11.83 -3.24 1.16
N TYR A 170 11.16 -2.15 1.51
CA TYR A 170 11.87 -0.90 1.79
C TYR A 170 12.76 -1.03 3.03
N PRO A 171 14.00 -0.51 2.99
CA PRO A 171 14.81 -0.30 4.19
C PRO A 171 14.23 0.87 5.02
N GLY A 172 14.98 1.33 6.02
CA GLY A 172 14.70 2.63 6.62
C GLY A 172 14.77 3.73 5.56
N ILE A 173 13.70 4.50 5.40
CA ILE A 173 13.63 5.63 4.48
C ILE A 173 13.70 6.91 5.33
N ILE A 174 14.66 7.78 5.00
CA ILE A 174 14.90 9.07 5.65
C ILE A 174 14.45 10.16 4.68
#